data_AF-A0A9Q7ZMT9-F1
#
_entry.id   AF-A0A9Q7ZMT9-F1
#
_cell.length_a   1.000
_cell.length_b   1.000
_cell.length_c   1.000
_cell.angle_alpha   90.00
_cell.angle_beta   90.00
_cell.angle_gamma   90.00
#
_symmetry.space_group_name_H-M   'P 1'
#
loop_
_entity.id
_entity.type
_entity.pdbx_description
1 polymer ?
#
loop_
_entity_poly.entity_id
_entity_poly.type
_entity_poly.pdbx_seq_one_letter_code
_entity_poly.pdbx_strand_id
1 'polypeptide(L)'
;MGLADSDSRLTSLLALMGQIAILLSLPAQLVGAAEVYWPGLLLLAASPQLALLAQLGLSRVREFDADRLAAELTGDPQGLASALAKIERVSRSWRAWLWPGWGNPEPSCLRTRPATQERIARLLTLAPGPASALPLRAPHFLPESALATRPPRWRPSGLWR
;
A
#
# COMPACT_ATOMS: atom_id res chain seq x y z
N MET A 1 8.06 2.89 -23.79
CA MET A 1 8.39 1.94 -22.70
C MET A 1 8.47 2.77 -21.43
N GLY A 2 7.72 2.41 -20.39
CA GLY A 2 7.63 3.25 -19.18
C GLY A 2 8.91 3.18 -18.33
N LEU A 3 9.14 4.17 -17.47
CA LEU A 3 10.25 4.15 -16.51
C LEU A 3 10.24 2.86 -15.65
N ALA A 4 9.06 2.42 -15.23
CA ALA A 4 8.90 1.18 -14.45
C ALA A 4 9.32 -0.09 -15.22
N ASP A 5 9.13 -0.13 -16.54
CA ASP A 5 9.57 -1.25 -17.37
C ASP A 5 11.11 -1.30 -17.44
N SER A 6 11.75 -0.13 -17.51
CA SER A 6 13.20 -0.01 -17.53
C SER A 6 13.81 -0.49 -16.22
N ASP A 7 13.22 -0.13 -15.08
CA ASP A 7 13.69 -0.55 -13.75
C ASP A 7 13.59 -2.08 -13.57
N SER A 8 12.47 -2.66 -14.01
CA SER A 8 12.26 -4.11 -13.98
C SER A 8 13.26 -4.86 -14.86
N ARG A 9 13.52 -4.35 -16.07
CA ARG A 9 14.51 -4.92 -17.00
C ARG A 9 15.92 -4.79 -16.44
N LEU A 10 16.31 -3.63 -15.94
CA LEU A 10 17.64 -3.39 -15.37
C LEU A 10 17.90 -4.32 -14.18
N THR A 11 16.92 -4.46 -13.27
CA THR A 11 17.02 -5.37 -12.13
C THR A 11 17.15 -6.83 -12.59
N SER A 12 16.38 -7.24 -13.59
CA SER A 12 16.44 -8.59 -14.16
C SER A 12 17.79 -8.87 -14.84
N LEU A 13 18.37 -7.87 -15.52
CA LEU A 13 19.70 -7.98 -16.13
C LEU A 13 20.80 -8.13 -15.07
N LEU A 14 20.76 -7.33 -14.00
CA LEU A 14 21.70 -7.45 -12.89
C LEU A 14 21.62 -8.84 -12.22
N ALA A 15 20.41 -9.35 -12.02
CA ALA A 15 20.19 -10.68 -11.49
C ALA A 15 20.74 -11.78 -12.39
N LEU A 16 20.51 -11.67 -13.71
CA LEU A 16 21.02 -12.62 -14.70
C LEU A 16 22.56 -12.59 -14.75
N MET A 17 23.17 -11.41 -14.73
CA MET A 17 24.62 -11.27 -14.64
C MET A 17 25.16 -11.91 -13.36
N GLY A 18 24.51 -11.70 -12.21
CA GLY A 18 24.87 -12.33 -10.95
C GLY A 18 24.78 -13.86 -10.99
N GLN A 19 23.70 -14.41 -11.56
CA GLN A 19 23.51 -15.85 -11.68
C GLN A 19 24.51 -16.50 -12.64
N ILE A 20 24.80 -15.87 -13.78
CA ILE A 20 25.84 -16.32 -14.72
C ILE A 20 27.21 -16.29 -14.03
N ALA A 21 27.52 -15.20 -13.32
CA ALA A 21 28.77 -15.10 -12.57
C ALA A 21 28.89 -16.18 -11.49
N ILE A 22 27.83 -16.47 -10.72
CA ILE A 22 27.81 -17.57 -9.75
C ILE A 22 28.10 -18.90 -10.46
N LEU A 23 27.39 -19.19 -11.55
CA LEU A 23 27.51 -20.44 -12.31
C LEU A 23 28.94 -20.66 -12.82
N LEU A 24 29.61 -19.61 -13.32
CA LEU A 24 30.99 -19.68 -13.79
C LEU A 24 32.01 -19.70 -12.64
N SER A 25 31.71 -19.02 -11.53
CA SER A 25 32.60 -18.89 -10.38
C SER A 25 32.73 -20.16 -9.54
N LEU A 26 31.68 -20.98 -9.50
CA LEU A 26 31.66 -22.25 -8.76
C LEU A 26 32.72 -23.26 -9.27
N PRO A 27 32.76 -23.64 -10.56
CA PRO A 27 33.79 -24.53 -11.07
C PRO A 27 35.18 -23.88 -11.03
N ALA A 28 35.28 -22.57 -11.25
CA ALA A 28 36.56 -21.86 -11.17
C ALA A 28 37.17 -21.91 -9.75
N GLN A 29 36.35 -21.82 -8.70
CA GLN A 29 36.81 -22.00 -7.32
C GLN A 29 37.26 -23.43 -7.02
N LEU A 30 36.60 -24.45 -7.57
CA LEU A 30 37.00 -25.85 -7.36
C LEU A 30 38.40 -26.15 -7.94
N VAL A 31 38.78 -25.48 -9.02
CA VAL A 31 40.10 -25.59 -9.64
C VAL A 31 41.12 -24.60 -9.03
N GLY A 32 40.69 -23.76 -8.08
CA GLY A 32 41.53 -22.75 -7.43
C GLY A 32 41.90 -21.57 -8.34
N ALA A 33 41.12 -21.33 -9.40
CA ALA A 33 41.40 -20.34 -10.43
C ALA A 33 40.75 -18.97 -10.16
N ALA A 34 39.93 -18.83 -9.11
CA ALA A 34 39.23 -17.58 -8.80
C ALA A 34 38.99 -17.39 -7.30
N GLU A 35 39.31 -16.19 -6.82
CA GLU A 35 38.85 -15.66 -5.54
C GLU A 35 37.51 -14.94 -5.76
N VAL A 36 36.46 -15.34 -5.04
CA VAL A 36 35.09 -14.92 -5.34
C VAL A 36 34.48 -14.09 -4.21
N TYR A 37 34.00 -12.90 -4.56
CA TYR A 37 33.26 -12.05 -3.63
C TYR A 37 31.79 -12.46 -3.54
N TRP A 38 31.54 -13.48 -2.73
CA TRP A 38 30.20 -14.04 -2.50
C TRP A 38 29.11 -13.03 -2.12
N PRO A 39 29.34 -12.07 -1.22
CA PRO A 39 28.29 -11.13 -0.83
C PRO A 39 27.76 -10.31 -2.01
N GLY A 40 28.63 -9.87 -2.91
CA GLY A 40 28.24 -9.09 -4.09
C GLY A 40 27.46 -9.91 -5.11
N LEU A 41 27.86 -11.16 -5.33
CA LEU A 41 27.15 -12.07 -6.23
C LEU A 41 25.75 -12.42 -5.72
N LEU A 42 25.63 -12.72 -4.42
CA LEU A 42 24.35 -12.98 -3.79
C LEU A 42 23.45 -11.75 -3.82
N LEU A 43 24.00 -10.54 -3.62
CA LEU A 43 23.26 -9.29 -3.73
C LEU A 43 22.70 -9.07 -5.14
N LEU A 44 23.51 -9.30 -6.18
CA LEU A 44 23.06 -9.22 -7.57
C LEU A 44 21.96 -10.24 -7.85
N ALA A 45 22.16 -11.49 -7.46
CA ALA A 45 21.20 -12.57 -7.66
C ALA A 45 19.86 -12.32 -6.94
N ALA A 46 19.89 -11.70 -5.75
CA ALA A 46 18.72 -11.35 -4.95
C ALA A 46 18.08 -10.00 -5.32
N SER A 47 18.63 -9.27 -6.29
CA SER A 47 18.15 -7.93 -6.66
C SER A 47 16.66 -7.87 -7.05
N PRO A 48 16.05 -8.85 -7.75
CA PRO A 48 14.62 -8.82 -8.07
C PRO A 48 13.73 -8.86 -6.82
N GLN A 49 14.09 -9.68 -5.84
CA GLN A 49 13.38 -9.81 -4.57
C GLN A 49 13.48 -8.52 -3.76
N LEU A 50 14.65 -7.89 -3.74
CA LEU A 50 14.85 -6.60 -3.09
C LEU A 50 14.03 -5.49 -3.78
N ALA A 51 13.98 -5.47 -5.11
CA ALA A 51 13.15 -4.53 -5.85
C ALA A 51 11.66 -4.71 -5.56
N LEU A 52 11.17 -5.95 -5.45
CA LEU A 52 9.79 -6.24 -5.05
C LEU A 52 9.49 -5.69 -3.65
N LEU A 53 10.36 -5.94 -2.67
CA LEU A 53 10.18 -5.42 -1.31
C LEU A 53 10.18 -3.89 -1.28
N ALA A 54 11.05 -3.25 -2.08
CA ALA A 54 11.07 -1.80 -2.23
C ALA A 54 9.77 -1.27 -2.86
N GLN A 55 9.23 -1.95 -3.87
CA GLN A 55 7.94 -1.61 -4.49
C GLN A 55 6.77 -1.72 -3.50
N LEU A 56 6.73 -2.79 -2.69
CA LEU A 56 5.75 -2.94 -1.61
C LEU A 56 5.91 -1.84 -0.54
N GLY A 57 7.14 -1.44 -0.23
CA GLY A 57 7.43 -0.27 0.60
C GLY A 57 6.86 1.01 0.01
N LEU A 58 7.16 1.29 -1.26
CA LEU A 58 6.70 2.49 -1.96
C LEU A 58 5.17 2.56 -2.06
N SER A 59 4.50 1.43 -2.30
CA SER A 59 3.04 1.32 -2.29
C SER A 59 2.45 1.81 -0.95
N ARG A 60 3.05 1.38 0.17
CA ARG A 60 2.61 1.78 1.51
C ARG A 60 2.81 3.26 1.78
N VAL A 61 3.94 3.84 1.34
CA VAL A 61 4.18 5.29 1.46
C VAL A 61 3.13 6.08 0.68
N ARG A 62 2.86 5.67 -0.57
CA ARG A 62 1.84 6.32 -1.42
C ARG A 62 0.44 6.25 -0.82
N GLU A 63 0.07 5.16 -0.14
CA GLU A 63 -1.21 5.06 0.55
C GLU A 63 -1.32 6.10 1.69
N PHE A 64 -0.23 6.32 2.44
CA PHE A 64 -0.23 7.34 3.49
C PHE A 64 -0.25 8.76 2.94
N ASP A 65 0.42 9.01 1.82
CA ASP A 65 0.37 10.31 1.14
C ASP A 65 -1.04 10.59 0.62
N ALA A 66 -1.73 9.56 0.10
CA ALA A 66 -3.13 9.66 -0.30
C ALA A 66 -4.06 9.96 0.88
N ASP A 67 -3.86 9.32 2.04
CA ASP A 67 -4.61 9.62 3.27
C ASP A 67 -4.43 11.06 3.72
N ARG A 68 -3.17 11.54 3.69
CA ARG A 68 -2.83 12.91 4.05
C ARG A 68 -3.49 13.91 3.10
N LEU A 69 -3.35 13.71 1.79
CA LEU A 69 -3.97 14.58 0.79
C LEU A 69 -5.50 14.57 0.92
N ALA A 70 -6.11 13.42 1.20
CA ALA A 70 -7.54 13.34 1.46
C ALA A 70 -7.93 14.19 2.69
N ALA A 71 -7.16 14.12 3.78
CA ALA A 71 -7.41 14.94 4.97
C ALA A 71 -7.22 16.43 4.71
N GLU A 72 -6.22 16.82 3.92
CA GLU A 72 -6.00 18.22 3.51
C GLU A 72 -7.16 18.73 2.63
N LEU A 73 -7.68 17.90 1.73
CA LEU A 73 -8.79 18.27 0.85
C LEU A 73 -10.14 18.34 1.58
N THR A 74 -10.40 17.45 2.54
CA THR A 74 -11.68 17.42 3.27
C THR A 74 -11.68 18.32 4.51
N GLY A 75 -10.50 18.62 5.06
CA GLY A 75 -10.37 19.30 6.35
C GLY A 75 -10.89 18.48 7.55
N ASP A 76 -11.16 17.19 7.37
CA ASP A 76 -11.75 16.31 8.40
C ASP A 76 -10.97 14.98 8.53
N PRO A 77 -9.78 15.00 9.14
CA PRO A 77 -8.99 13.79 9.38
C PRO A 77 -9.69 12.81 10.34
N GLN A 78 -10.46 13.30 11.33
CA GLN A 78 -11.20 12.44 12.26
C GLN A 78 -12.34 11.69 11.55
N GLY A 79 -13.07 12.37 10.67
CA GLY A 79 -14.09 11.75 9.83
C GLY A 79 -13.50 10.66 8.94
N LEU A 80 -12.36 10.91 8.30
CA LEU A 80 -11.65 9.90 7.50
C LEU A 80 -11.22 8.70 8.34
N ALA A 81 -10.66 8.92 9.54
CA ALA A 81 -10.30 7.85 10.46
C ALA A 81 -11.52 7.00 10.87
N SER A 82 -12.66 7.65 11.16
CA SER A 82 -13.91 6.97 11.50
C SER A 82 -14.46 6.13 10.34
N ALA A 83 -14.36 6.65 9.11
CA ALA A 83 -14.79 5.96 7.91
C ALA A 83 -13.93 4.72 7.65
N LEU A 84 -12.60 4.83 7.76
CA LEU A 84 -11.68 3.69 7.66
C LEU A 84 -11.98 2.62 8.70
N ALA A 85 -12.23 3.00 9.96
CA ALA A 85 -12.60 2.06 11.01
C ALA A 85 -13.92 1.32 10.71
N LYS A 86 -14.90 2.02 10.13
CA LYS A 86 -16.18 1.42 9.70
C LYS A 86 -15.98 0.42 8.56
N ILE A 87 -15.19 0.79 7.55
CA ILE A 87 -14.87 -0.09 6.40
C ILE A 87 -14.14 -1.35 6.88
N GLU A 88 -13.14 -1.21 7.74
CA GLU A 88 -12.38 -2.34 8.30
C GLU A 88 -13.29 -3.32 9.06
N ARG A 89 -14.19 -2.79 9.90
CA ARG A 89 -15.13 -3.62 10.67
C ARG A 89 -16.05 -4.44 9.75
N VAL A 90 -16.62 -3.81 8.74
CA VAL A 90 -17.48 -4.50 7.76
C VAL A 90 -16.66 -5.51 6.96
N SER A 91 -15.46 -5.12 6.52
CA SER A 91 -14.53 -5.96 5.76
C SER A 91 -14.15 -7.23 6.52
N ARG A 92 -13.84 -7.08 7.81
CA ARG A 92 -13.48 -8.20 8.67
C ARG A 92 -14.67 -9.10 8.95
N SER A 93 -15.87 -8.54 9.11
CA SER A 93 -17.09 -9.31 9.36
C SER A 93 -17.45 -10.25 8.21
N TRP A 94 -17.39 -9.78 6.95
CA TRP A 94 -17.72 -10.65 5.82
C TRP A 94 -16.64 -11.72 5.59
N ARG A 95 -15.36 -11.37 5.78
CA ARG A 95 -14.24 -12.31 5.63
C ARG A 95 -14.23 -13.36 6.72
N ALA A 96 -14.45 -12.96 7.97
CA ALA A 96 -14.51 -13.89 9.10
C ALA A 96 -15.73 -14.83 9.00
N TRP A 97 -16.83 -14.36 8.42
CA TRP A 97 -17.99 -15.20 8.11
C TRP A 97 -17.67 -16.24 7.02
N LEU A 98 -16.99 -15.82 5.95
CA LEU A 98 -16.67 -16.70 4.83
C LEU A 98 -15.54 -17.69 5.17
N TRP A 99 -14.55 -17.27 5.97
CA TRP A 99 -13.33 -18.02 6.28
C TRP A 99 -12.99 -17.89 7.79
N PRO A 100 -13.45 -18.82 8.64
CA PRO A 100 -13.10 -18.85 10.05
C PRO A 100 -11.58 -19.05 10.23
N GLY A 101 -10.92 -18.18 10.99
CA GLY A 101 -9.47 -18.25 11.23
C GLY A 101 -8.60 -17.41 10.29
N TRP A 102 -9.18 -16.80 9.26
CA TRP A 102 -8.47 -15.82 8.42
C TRP A 102 -8.50 -14.43 9.09
N GLY A 103 -7.49 -14.15 9.91
CA GLY A 103 -7.40 -12.88 10.63
C GLY A 103 -6.02 -12.59 11.21
N ASN A 104 -5.28 -11.72 10.50
CA ASN A 104 -4.02 -11.10 10.91
C ASN A 104 -2.78 -12.00 11.20
N PRO A 105 -2.37 -12.92 10.30
CA PRO A 105 -1.13 -13.69 10.49
C PRO A 105 0.09 -13.16 9.72
N GLU A 106 -0.07 -12.22 8.78
CA GLU A 106 1.06 -11.83 7.90
C GLU A 106 1.96 -10.75 8.51
N PRO A 107 3.30 -10.90 8.40
CA PRO A 107 4.26 -9.86 8.79
C PRO A 107 4.05 -8.59 7.96
N SER A 108 4.20 -7.41 8.58
CA SER A 108 3.87 -6.10 8.00
C SER A 108 4.63 -5.79 6.71
N CYS A 109 5.78 -6.42 6.47
CA CYS A 109 6.65 -6.20 5.31
C CYS A 109 6.13 -6.76 3.98
N LEU A 110 5.25 -7.77 4.00
CA LEU A 110 4.75 -8.44 2.79
C LEU A 110 3.39 -7.91 2.32
N ARG A 111 2.80 -6.94 3.05
CA ARG A 111 1.50 -6.36 2.69
C ARG A 111 1.63 -5.25 1.66
N THR A 112 0.71 -5.24 0.70
CA THR A 112 0.57 -4.18 -0.31
C THR A 112 0.00 -2.88 0.26
N ARG A 113 -0.74 -2.96 1.37
CA ARG A 113 -1.30 -1.81 2.10
C ARG A 113 -0.86 -1.82 3.57
N PRO A 114 -0.65 -0.64 4.17
CA PRO A 114 -0.37 -0.52 5.60
C PRO A 114 -1.58 -0.98 6.42
N ALA A 115 -1.36 -1.30 7.70
CA ALA A 115 -2.44 -1.73 8.57
C ALA A 115 -3.46 -0.59 8.75
N THR A 116 -4.75 -0.90 8.75
CA THR A 116 -5.81 0.11 8.93
C THR A 116 -5.61 0.89 10.23
N GLN A 117 -5.13 0.24 11.30
CA GLN A 117 -4.80 0.91 12.56
C GLN A 117 -3.67 1.95 12.42
N GLU A 118 -2.62 1.65 11.64
CA GLU A 118 -1.51 2.60 11.41
C GLU A 118 -2.00 3.83 10.63
N ARG A 119 -2.85 3.62 9.63
CA ARG A 119 -3.48 4.71 8.86
C ARG A 119 -4.35 5.60 9.75
N ILE A 120 -5.21 4.99 10.57
CA ILE A 120 -6.06 5.70 11.55
C ILE A 120 -5.19 6.51 12.51
N ALA A 121 -4.15 5.90 13.09
CA ALA A 121 -3.25 6.59 14.01
C ALA A 121 -2.60 7.81 13.34
N ARG A 122 -2.11 7.67 12.09
CA ARG A 122 -1.50 8.78 11.34
C ARG A 122 -2.51 9.87 11.00
N LEU A 123 -3.72 9.54 10.56
CA LEU A 123 -4.77 10.54 10.31
C LEU A 123 -5.10 11.32 11.59
N LEU A 124 -5.19 10.66 12.73
CA LEU A 124 -5.42 11.32 14.01
C LEU A 124 -4.25 12.23 14.44
N THR A 125 -3.03 12.03 13.94
CA THR A 125 -1.94 13.01 14.14
C THR A 125 -2.09 14.27 13.27
N LEU A 126 -2.82 14.18 12.16
CA LEU A 126 -3.13 15.33 11.30
C LEU A 126 -4.33 16.13 11.82
N ALA A 127 -5.09 15.56 12.76
CA ALA A 127 -6.17 16.25 13.43
C ALA A 127 -5.64 17.51 14.14
N PRO A 128 -6.16 18.69 13.79
CA PRO A 128 -5.79 19.87 14.54
C PRO A 128 -6.37 19.72 15.96
N GLY A 129 -5.61 20.16 16.97
CA GLY A 129 -5.93 19.94 18.39
C GLY A 129 -7.34 20.41 18.79
N PRO A 130 -7.82 20.11 20.01
CA PRO A 130 -9.24 20.22 20.40
C PRO A 130 -9.92 21.60 20.25
N ALA A 131 -9.21 22.64 19.76
CA ALA A 131 -9.74 23.97 19.45
C ALA A 131 -10.28 24.14 18.01
N SER A 132 -10.08 23.17 17.12
CA SER A 132 -10.45 23.25 15.70
C SER A 132 -11.36 22.12 15.26
N ALA A 133 -12.24 21.66 16.15
CA ALA A 133 -13.52 21.15 15.70
C ALA A 133 -14.25 22.35 15.08
N LEU A 134 -14.11 22.56 13.77
CA LEU A 134 -15.00 23.45 13.05
C LEU A 134 -16.42 23.04 13.45
N PRO A 135 -17.21 23.94 14.08
CA PRO A 135 -18.63 23.65 14.21
C PRO A 135 -19.12 23.42 12.79
N LEU A 136 -19.83 22.31 12.56
CA LEU A 136 -20.61 22.03 11.34
C LEU A 136 -21.70 23.10 11.17
N ARG A 137 -21.28 24.35 10.95
CA ARG A 137 -22.09 25.53 10.71
C ARG A 137 -21.46 26.39 9.63
N ALA A 138 -21.08 25.74 8.53
CA ALA A 138 -21.08 26.43 7.25
C ALA A 138 -22.56 26.54 6.82
N PRO A 139 -23.10 27.74 6.57
CA PRO A 139 -24.42 27.86 5.94
C PRO A 139 -24.36 27.13 4.60
N HIS A 140 -25.22 26.13 4.48
CA HIS A 140 -25.45 25.27 3.35
C HIS A 140 -25.33 25.98 2.00
N PHE A 141 -24.19 25.87 1.32
CA PHE A 141 -24.19 25.77 -0.15
C PHE A 141 -24.53 24.31 -0.48
N LEU A 142 -25.82 23.99 -0.37
CA LEU A 142 -26.37 22.81 -1.01
C LEU A 142 -26.49 23.17 -2.50
N PRO A 143 -25.72 22.58 -3.43
CA PRO A 143 -26.20 22.52 -4.79
C PRO A 143 -27.57 21.84 -4.73
N GLU A 144 -28.59 22.48 -5.28
CA GLU A 144 -30.01 22.06 -5.27
C GLU A 144 -30.24 20.61 -5.75
N SER A 145 -29.20 20.00 -6.34
CA SER A 145 -29.16 18.61 -6.80
C SER A 145 -28.89 17.55 -5.71
N ALA A 146 -28.51 17.92 -4.48
CA ALA A 146 -28.01 16.97 -3.47
C ALA A 146 -29.06 16.39 -2.49
N LEU A 147 -30.31 16.89 -2.50
CA LEU A 147 -31.39 16.29 -1.70
C LEU A 147 -32.01 15.12 -2.44
N ALA A 148 -31.26 14.02 -2.56
CA ALA A 148 -31.82 12.73 -2.93
C ALA A 148 -32.72 12.25 -1.78
N THR A 149 -34.00 12.63 -1.82
CA THR A 149 -35.04 12.25 -0.85
C THR A 149 -35.43 10.76 -0.91
N ARG A 150 -34.76 9.97 -1.76
CA ARG A 150 -35.11 8.57 -2.01
C ARG A 150 -34.04 7.65 -1.45
N PRO A 151 -34.41 6.61 -0.69
CA PRO A 151 -33.45 5.62 -0.23
C PRO A 151 -32.78 4.94 -1.43
N PRO A 152 -31.48 4.60 -1.33
CA PRO A 152 -30.73 3.96 -2.40
C PRO A 152 -31.43 2.67 -2.84
N ARG A 153 -31.89 2.63 -4.11
CA ARG A 153 -32.50 1.43 -4.71
C ARG A 153 -31.46 0.70 -5.54
N TRP A 154 -31.25 -0.57 -5.23
CA TRP A 154 -30.38 -1.44 -6.02
C TRP A 154 -30.92 -1.54 -7.44
N ARG A 155 -30.09 -1.18 -8.42
CA ARG A 155 -30.39 -1.35 -9.85
C ARG A 155 -29.41 -2.37 -10.43
N PRO A 156 -29.88 -3.27 -11.31
CA PRO A 156 -29.00 -4.26 -11.95
C PRO A 156 -27.91 -3.63 -12.83
N SER A 157 -28.02 -2.34 -13.17
CA SER A 157 -26.98 -1.59 -13.89
C SER A 157 -25.83 -1.08 -13.01
N GLY A 158 -25.90 -1.21 -11.69
CA GLY A 158 -24.82 -0.82 -10.76
C GLY A 158 -24.53 0.68 -10.63
N LEU A 159 -25.25 1.53 -11.35
CA LEU A 159 -25.07 2.99 -11.29
C LEU A 159 -25.96 3.60 -10.19
N TRP A 160 -25.32 4.24 -9.21
CA TRP A 160 -25.96 5.12 -8.24
C TRP A 160 -26.14 6.50 -8.90
N ARG A 161 -27.38 6.99 -9.02
CA ARG A 161 -27.73 8.35 -9.46
C ARG A 161 -28.45 9.07 -8.35
#